data_AF-A0A656QFW4-F1
#
_entry.id   AF-A0A656QFW4-F1
#
_cell.length_a   1.000
_cell.length_b   1.000
_cell.length_c   1.000
_cell.angle_alpha   90.00
_cell.angle_beta   90.00
_cell.angle_gamma   90.00
#
_symmetry.space_group_name_H-M   'P 1'
#
loop_
_entity.id
_entity.type
_entity.pdbx_description
1 polymer ?
#
loop_
_entity_poly.entity_id
_entity_poly.type
_entity_poly.pdbx_seq_one_letter_code
_entity_poly.pdbx_strand_id
1 'polypeptide(L)'
;MASKNELRRYRANLADELHSAAIYETLARVEKEADRKRTFAELASSERQHAQVWADKLRANHQRVRTGPSIKTGLMKALVRAFGPRFVLPSLAAAEFADRNKYAGNPDTAKMSADEHHHASVVQAMANDGKPAATKGAEIANAESWHRGVSSGNDLRAAVLGANDGLVSNFCLIMGVAGAGTQNKAILLTALAGIIAGACSMALGEWLSVTNARELAKTQIQKEADELEHTPEAEEHELRLIYRAKGLDSEEASRVASQIMRDKDKALDALTREELGLDPAELGGNPWSAAGVSFCLFAVGAVFPAMPFLWSSGQFAIVQCIGLSVLALAAIGVFTSLFNGRSAGFSAVRQIVIGLAAAAFTFGVGRLLGVSVS
;
A
#
# COMPACT_ATOMS: atom_id res chain seq x y z
N MET A 1 -32.76 -25.97 4.10
CA MET A 1 -31.82 -25.78 2.97
C MET A 1 -31.49 -24.31 2.86
N ALA A 2 -30.22 -23.96 2.71
CA ALA A 2 -29.78 -22.57 2.61
C ALA A 2 -30.21 -21.93 1.28
N SER A 3 -30.46 -20.62 1.29
CA SER A 3 -30.79 -19.84 0.10
C SER A 3 -29.60 -19.73 -0.87
N LYS A 4 -29.86 -19.39 -2.14
CA LYS A 4 -28.79 -19.16 -3.14
C LYS A 4 -27.79 -18.08 -2.70
N ASN A 5 -28.26 -17.04 -2.00
CA ASN A 5 -27.41 -15.97 -1.49
C ASN A 5 -26.53 -16.46 -0.33
N GLU A 6 -27.05 -17.30 0.55
CA GLU A 6 -26.27 -17.90 1.64
C GLU A 6 -25.22 -18.88 1.11
N LEU A 7 -25.55 -19.70 0.12
CA LEU A 7 -24.57 -20.58 -0.53
C LEU A 7 -23.45 -19.79 -1.23
N ARG A 8 -23.78 -18.64 -1.83
CA ARG A 8 -22.77 -17.73 -2.39
C ARG A 8 -21.88 -17.14 -1.30
N ARG A 9 -22.46 -16.73 -0.17
CA ARG A 9 -21.72 -16.23 1.01
C ARG A 9 -20.80 -17.31 1.60
N TYR A 10 -21.28 -18.53 1.79
CA TYR A 10 -20.47 -19.63 2.32
C TYR A 10 -19.27 -19.96 1.41
N ARG A 11 -19.46 -19.91 0.09
CA ARG A 11 -18.34 -20.09 -0.86
C ARG A 11 -17.34 -18.95 -0.82
N ALA A 12 -17.81 -17.71 -0.66
CA ALA A 12 -16.93 -16.55 -0.53
C ALA A 12 -16.11 -16.64 0.76
N ASN A 13 -16.77 -16.87 1.90
CA ASN A 13 -16.10 -17.03 3.19
C ASN A 13 -15.09 -18.19 3.14
N LEU A 14 -15.47 -19.37 2.67
CA LEU A 14 -14.55 -20.50 2.50
C LEU A 14 -13.30 -20.12 1.67
N ALA A 15 -13.48 -19.38 0.58
CA ALA A 15 -12.37 -18.97 -0.28
C ALA A 15 -11.43 -17.98 0.43
N ASP A 16 -11.97 -17.09 1.26
CA ASP A 16 -11.20 -16.12 2.04
C ASP A 16 -10.41 -16.82 3.16
N GLU A 17 -11.04 -17.70 3.95
CA GLU A 17 -10.36 -18.47 5.01
C GLU A 17 -9.22 -19.34 4.44
N LEU A 18 -9.46 -20.01 3.31
CA LEU A 18 -8.42 -20.79 2.63
C LEU A 18 -7.29 -19.91 2.07
N HIS A 19 -7.59 -18.66 1.71
CA HIS A 19 -6.60 -17.71 1.24
C HIS A 19 -5.71 -17.22 2.38
N SER A 20 -6.29 -16.82 3.50
CA SER A 20 -5.59 -16.37 4.71
C SER A 20 -4.73 -17.50 5.29
N ALA A 21 -5.29 -18.70 5.45
CA ALA A 21 -4.55 -19.89 5.86
C ALA A 21 -3.31 -20.15 4.99
N ALA A 22 -3.46 -20.07 3.66
CA ALA A 22 -2.35 -20.32 2.73
C ALA A 22 -1.26 -19.24 2.79
N ILE A 23 -1.61 -17.99 3.12
CA ILE A 23 -0.64 -16.90 3.33
C ILE A 23 0.10 -17.14 4.64
N TYR A 24 -0.59 -17.36 5.76
CA TYR A 24 0.03 -17.60 7.07
C TYR A 24 0.94 -18.83 7.07
N GLU A 25 0.54 -19.92 6.41
CA GLU A 25 1.42 -21.09 6.23
C GLU A 25 2.71 -20.76 5.47
N THR A 26 2.62 -19.83 4.51
CA THR A 26 3.80 -19.44 3.72
C THR A 26 4.69 -18.52 4.55
N LEU A 27 4.11 -17.59 5.31
CA LEU A 27 4.81 -16.74 6.26
C LEU A 27 5.55 -17.58 7.30
N ALA A 28 4.88 -18.54 7.94
CA ALA A 28 5.50 -19.45 8.91
C ALA A 28 6.68 -20.27 8.33
N ARG A 29 6.67 -20.57 7.02
CA ARG A 29 7.77 -21.29 6.37
C ARG A 29 8.99 -20.43 6.10
N VAL A 30 8.79 -19.16 5.73
CA VAL A 30 9.88 -18.24 5.38
C VAL A 30 10.39 -17.44 6.58
N GLU A 31 9.61 -17.37 7.66
CA GLU A 31 9.96 -16.65 8.88
C GLU A 31 11.14 -17.33 9.60
N LYS A 32 12.10 -16.49 10.02
CA LYS A 32 13.33 -16.90 10.70
C LYS A 32 13.18 -16.86 12.21
N GLU A 33 12.38 -15.93 12.73
CA GLU A 33 12.17 -15.77 14.16
C GLU A 33 11.21 -16.84 14.71
N ALA A 34 11.63 -17.55 15.76
CA ALA A 34 10.91 -18.72 16.27
C ALA A 34 9.51 -18.37 16.79
N ASP A 35 9.36 -17.24 17.48
CA ASP A 35 8.10 -16.82 18.09
C ASP A 35 7.09 -16.38 17.03
N ARG A 36 7.48 -15.50 16.11
CA ARG A 36 6.63 -15.09 14.96
C ARG A 36 6.21 -16.27 14.10
N LYS A 37 7.13 -17.20 13.85
CA LYS A 37 6.86 -18.44 13.10
C LYS A 37 5.77 -19.28 13.76
N ARG A 38 5.80 -19.41 15.10
CA ARG A 38 4.76 -20.13 15.86
C ARG A 38 3.42 -19.42 15.73
N THR A 39 3.40 -18.11 15.92
CA THR A 39 2.14 -17.36 15.81
C THR A 39 1.54 -17.41 14.40
N PHE A 40 2.35 -17.33 13.32
CA PHE A 40 1.85 -17.56 11.97
C PHE A 40 1.31 -18.98 11.76
N ALA A 41 1.90 -19.99 12.39
CA ALA A 41 1.40 -21.36 12.32
C ALA A 41 0.06 -21.53 13.08
N GLU A 42 -0.09 -20.85 14.22
CA GLU A 42 -1.33 -20.82 14.99
C GLU A 42 -2.45 -20.11 14.21
N LEU A 43 -2.19 -18.93 13.65
CA LEU A 43 -3.13 -18.21 12.78
C LEU A 43 -3.54 -19.08 11.59
N ALA A 44 -2.58 -19.70 10.90
CA ALA A 44 -2.87 -20.62 9.80
C ALA A 44 -3.79 -21.79 10.21
N SER A 45 -3.61 -22.32 11.43
CA SER A 45 -4.43 -23.41 11.96
C SER A 45 -5.85 -22.96 12.28
N SER A 46 -6.01 -21.73 12.80
CA SER A 46 -7.29 -21.11 13.11
C SER A 46 -8.12 -20.87 11.85
N GLU A 47 -7.53 -20.23 10.83
CA GLU A 47 -8.15 -19.99 9.51
C GLU A 47 -8.57 -21.31 8.82
N ARG A 48 -7.79 -22.40 8.99
CA ARG A 48 -8.17 -23.73 8.48
C ARG A 48 -9.39 -24.30 9.20
N GLN A 49 -9.51 -24.09 10.51
CA GLN A 49 -10.70 -24.50 11.27
C GLN A 49 -11.92 -23.71 10.81
N HIS A 50 -11.77 -22.40 10.59
CA HIS A 50 -12.82 -21.56 10.03
C HIS A 50 -13.25 -22.03 8.62
N ALA A 51 -12.29 -22.31 7.75
CA ALA A 51 -12.54 -22.87 6.42
C ALA A 51 -13.32 -24.20 6.52
N GLN A 52 -13.00 -25.05 7.50
CA GLN A 52 -13.69 -26.34 7.68
C GLN A 52 -15.16 -26.14 8.05
N VAL A 53 -15.49 -25.18 8.91
CA VAL A 53 -16.88 -24.84 9.25
C VAL A 53 -17.68 -24.44 8.00
N TRP A 54 -17.11 -23.64 7.10
CA TRP A 54 -17.79 -23.26 5.85
C TRP A 54 -17.87 -24.41 4.84
N ALA A 55 -16.85 -25.26 4.77
CA ALA A 55 -16.86 -26.46 3.95
C ALA A 55 -17.96 -27.44 4.40
N ASP A 56 -18.14 -27.62 5.71
CA ASP A 56 -19.17 -28.48 6.29
C ASP A 56 -20.57 -27.93 6.05
N LYS A 57 -20.77 -26.61 6.18
CA LYS A 57 -22.03 -25.93 5.79
C LYS A 57 -22.36 -26.13 4.30
N LEU A 58 -21.36 -26.12 3.41
CA LEU A 58 -21.56 -26.39 1.98
C LEU A 58 -21.87 -27.87 1.70
N ARG A 59 -21.17 -28.81 2.36
CA ARG A 59 -21.44 -30.26 2.23
C ARG A 59 -22.82 -30.64 2.74
N ALA A 60 -23.26 -30.05 3.85
CA ALA A 60 -24.61 -30.24 4.40
C ALA A 60 -25.72 -29.76 3.45
N ASN A 61 -25.39 -28.87 2.50
CA ASN A 61 -26.30 -28.43 1.44
C ASN A 61 -26.02 -29.10 0.08
N HIS A 62 -25.34 -30.25 0.08
CA HIS A 62 -24.98 -31.05 -1.11
C HIS A 62 -24.19 -30.27 -2.18
N GLN A 63 -23.44 -29.24 -1.78
CA GLN A 63 -22.61 -28.46 -2.70
C GLN A 63 -21.19 -29.02 -2.78
N ARG A 64 -20.59 -28.96 -3.98
CA ARG A 64 -19.17 -29.28 -4.15
C ARG A 64 -18.31 -28.19 -3.53
N VAL A 65 -17.37 -28.61 -2.68
CA VAL A 65 -16.34 -27.76 -2.07
C VAL A 65 -15.17 -27.67 -3.04
N ARG A 66 -14.88 -26.48 -3.55
CA ARG A 66 -13.74 -26.24 -4.45
C ARG A 66 -12.59 -25.65 -3.63
N THR A 67 -11.49 -26.37 -3.50
CA THR A 67 -10.33 -26.01 -2.66
C THR A 67 -9.11 -25.54 -3.47
N GLY A 68 -9.28 -25.30 -4.77
CA GLY A 68 -8.18 -24.88 -5.63
C GLY A 68 -7.65 -23.48 -5.27
N PRO A 69 -6.33 -23.25 -5.31
CA PRO A 69 -5.76 -21.96 -4.97
C PRO A 69 -6.24 -20.88 -5.95
N SER A 70 -6.64 -19.72 -5.40
CA SER A 70 -6.95 -18.55 -6.22
C SER A 70 -5.67 -17.98 -6.84
N ILE A 71 -5.77 -17.34 -8.00
CA ILE A 71 -4.68 -16.60 -8.63
C ILE A 71 -4.09 -15.58 -7.64
N LYS A 72 -4.96 -14.91 -6.85
CA LYS A 72 -4.57 -14.00 -5.77
C LYS A 72 -3.68 -14.69 -4.74
N THR A 73 -4.05 -15.89 -4.30
CA THR A 73 -3.27 -16.70 -3.34
C THR A 73 -1.91 -17.09 -3.92
N GLY A 74 -1.86 -17.51 -5.18
CA GLY A 74 -0.61 -17.86 -5.85
C GLY A 74 0.37 -16.69 -5.92
N LEU A 75 -0.14 -15.51 -6.31
CA LEU A 75 0.66 -14.29 -6.42
C LEU A 75 1.17 -13.82 -5.06
N MET A 76 0.30 -13.79 -4.03
CA MET A 76 0.71 -13.43 -2.66
C MET A 76 1.78 -14.37 -2.11
N LYS A 77 1.66 -15.68 -2.36
CA LYS A 77 2.69 -16.65 -1.95
C LYS A 77 4.03 -16.42 -2.66
N ALA A 78 4.00 -16.03 -3.93
CA ALA A 78 5.21 -15.66 -4.65
C ALA A 78 5.88 -14.41 -4.03
N LEU A 79 5.08 -13.39 -3.67
CA LEU A 79 5.59 -12.19 -3.00
C LEU A 79 6.20 -12.48 -1.64
N VAL A 80 5.53 -13.28 -0.80
CA VAL A 80 6.06 -13.70 0.51
C VAL A 80 7.40 -14.43 0.36
N ARG A 81 7.58 -15.24 -0.69
CA ARG A 81 8.84 -15.96 -0.94
C ARG A 81 9.95 -15.08 -1.50
N ALA A 82 9.60 -14.13 -2.37
CA ALA A 82 10.57 -13.27 -3.04
C ALA A 82 11.04 -12.11 -2.15
N PHE A 83 10.14 -11.51 -1.39
CA PHE A 83 10.39 -10.30 -0.61
C PHE A 83 10.30 -10.50 0.91
N GLY A 84 9.88 -11.69 1.36
CA GLY A 84 9.81 -12.05 2.78
C GLY A 84 8.55 -11.55 3.50
N PRO A 85 8.41 -11.87 4.82
CA PRO A 85 7.26 -11.50 5.63
C PRO A 85 7.03 -10.00 5.75
N ARG A 86 8.09 -9.23 5.99
CA ARG A 86 8.02 -7.78 6.23
C ARG A 86 7.37 -6.99 5.10
N PHE A 87 7.50 -7.46 3.87
CA PHE A 87 6.90 -6.81 2.71
C PHE A 87 5.37 -6.95 2.66
N VAL A 88 4.84 -8.08 3.13
CA VAL A 88 3.42 -8.43 2.97
C VAL A 88 2.59 -8.10 4.21
N LEU A 89 3.20 -8.13 5.39
CA LEU A 89 2.51 -7.97 6.68
C LEU A 89 1.70 -6.70 6.85
N PRO A 90 2.17 -5.50 6.46
CA PRO A 90 1.38 -4.28 6.62
C PRO A 90 0.07 -4.31 5.82
N SER A 91 0.14 -4.87 4.62
CA SER A 91 -1.00 -5.03 3.73
C SER A 91 -1.98 -6.10 4.23
N LEU A 92 -1.44 -7.20 4.77
CA LEU A 92 -2.24 -8.25 5.39
C LEU A 92 -2.93 -7.72 6.65
N ALA A 93 -2.23 -6.99 7.51
CA ALA A 93 -2.79 -6.34 8.70
C ALA A 93 -3.94 -5.40 8.35
N ALA A 94 -3.78 -4.57 7.31
CA ALA A 94 -4.84 -3.66 6.86
C ALA A 94 -6.07 -4.42 6.34
N ALA A 95 -5.87 -5.54 5.64
CA ALA A 95 -6.97 -6.38 5.16
C ALA A 95 -7.71 -7.08 6.32
N GLU A 96 -6.98 -7.67 7.27
CA GLU A 96 -7.55 -8.30 8.47
C GLU A 96 -8.32 -7.28 9.32
N PHE A 97 -7.78 -6.06 9.48
CA PHE A 97 -8.46 -4.99 10.20
C PHE A 97 -9.76 -4.56 9.53
N ALA A 98 -9.78 -4.48 8.19
CA ALA A 98 -10.99 -4.14 7.44
C ALA A 98 -12.08 -5.24 7.57
N ASP A 99 -11.66 -6.49 7.66
CA ASP A 99 -12.56 -7.65 7.74
C ASP A 99 -12.91 -8.07 9.19
N ARG A 100 -12.37 -7.43 10.24
CA ARG A 100 -12.59 -7.81 11.65
C ARG A 100 -14.06 -7.96 12.09
N ASN A 101 -14.97 -7.23 11.45
CA ASN A 101 -16.41 -7.24 11.76
C ASN A 101 -17.23 -8.14 10.81
N LYS A 102 -16.59 -8.92 9.94
CA LYS A 102 -17.24 -9.74 8.90
C LYS A 102 -18.26 -10.74 9.45
N TYR A 103 -18.08 -11.19 10.68
CA TYR A 103 -18.96 -12.14 11.37
C TYR A 103 -19.83 -11.51 12.46
N ALA A 104 -19.77 -10.19 12.63
CA ALA A 104 -20.56 -9.48 13.63
C ALA A 104 -22.06 -9.60 13.35
N GLY A 105 -22.85 -9.91 14.39
CA GLY A 105 -24.31 -9.98 14.31
C GLY A 105 -24.90 -11.33 13.85
N ASN A 106 -24.08 -12.38 13.69
CA ASN A 106 -24.59 -13.73 13.45
C ASN A 106 -24.26 -14.67 14.62
N PRO A 107 -25.27 -15.19 15.35
CA PRO A 107 -25.04 -16.02 16.54
C PRO A 107 -24.27 -17.32 16.23
N ASP A 108 -24.43 -17.87 15.01
CA ASP A 108 -23.74 -19.10 14.58
C ASP A 108 -22.23 -18.90 14.32
N THR A 109 -21.73 -17.67 14.33
CA THR A 109 -20.32 -17.32 14.07
C THR A 109 -19.71 -16.46 15.18
N ALA A 110 -20.34 -16.42 16.36
CA ALA A 110 -19.86 -15.61 17.48
C ALA A 110 -18.43 -15.96 17.92
N LYS A 111 -18.08 -17.26 17.91
CA LYS A 111 -16.71 -17.71 18.21
C LYS A 111 -15.70 -17.23 17.17
N MET A 112 -16.02 -17.38 15.88
CA MET A 112 -15.20 -16.88 14.77
C MET A 112 -15.03 -15.36 14.87
N SER A 113 -16.08 -14.62 15.22
CA SER A 113 -16.00 -13.17 15.37
C SER A 113 -14.99 -12.72 16.44
N ALA A 114 -14.84 -13.48 17.54
CA ALA A 114 -13.84 -13.18 18.57
C ALA A 114 -12.43 -13.53 18.08
N ASP A 115 -12.28 -14.64 17.36
CA ASP A 115 -11.03 -15.08 16.77
C ASP A 115 -10.52 -14.06 15.72
N GLU A 116 -11.39 -13.53 14.85
CA GLU A 116 -11.05 -12.49 13.85
C GLU A 116 -10.50 -11.20 14.49
N HIS A 117 -11.09 -10.76 15.61
CA HIS A 117 -10.62 -9.57 16.32
C HIS A 117 -9.21 -9.81 16.89
N HIS A 118 -8.97 -11.02 17.41
CA HIS A 118 -7.67 -11.41 17.91
C HIS A 118 -6.64 -11.50 16.78
N HIS A 119 -6.97 -12.15 15.66
CA HIS A 119 -6.12 -12.25 14.47
C HIS A 119 -5.68 -10.86 13.99
N ALA A 120 -6.63 -9.94 13.79
CA ALA A 120 -6.32 -8.58 13.34
C ALA A 120 -5.37 -7.86 14.32
N SER A 121 -5.59 -7.98 15.63
CA SER A 121 -4.72 -7.33 16.64
C SER A 121 -3.28 -7.87 16.63
N VAL A 122 -3.13 -9.20 16.48
CA VAL A 122 -1.82 -9.88 16.48
C VAL A 122 -1.05 -9.54 15.21
N VAL A 123 -1.70 -9.58 14.05
CA VAL A 123 -1.08 -9.27 12.76
C VAL A 123 -0.69 -7.79 12.68
N GLN A 124 -1.50 -6.89 13.25
CA GLN A 124 -1.18 -5.46 13.35
C GLN A 124 0.04 -5.21 14.25
N ALA A 125 0.13 -5.86 15.41
CA ALA A 125 1.29 -5.77 16.28
C ALA A 125 2.57 -6.27 15.58
N MET A 126 2.49 -7.34 14.80
CA MET A 126 3.63 -7.84 14.01
C MET A 126 4.02 -6.95 12.84
N ALA A 127 3.07 -6.25 12.22
CA ALA A 127 3.35 -5.30 11.16
C ALA A 127 4.07 -4.05 11.70
N ASN A 128 3.80 -3.68 12.96
CA ASN A 128 4.39 -2.53 13.65
C ASN A 128 5.63 -2.89 14.49
N ASP A 129 6.27 -4.05 14.22
CA ASP A 129 7.44 -4.56 14.95
C ASP A 129 7.26 -4.55 16.50
N GLY A 130 6.04 -4.82 16.99
CA GLY A 130 5.74 -4.95 18.42
C GLY A 130 5.42 -3.65 19.17
N LYS A 131 5.28 -2.50 18.49
CA LYS A 131 4.76 -1.27 19.12
C LYS A 131 3.28 -1.46 19.50
N PRO A 132 2.85 -1.08 20.73
CA PRO A 132 1.48 -1.31 21.20
C PRO A 132 0.45 -0.59 20.34
N ALA A 133 -0.74 -1.21 20.20
CA ALA A 133 -1.85 -0.67 19.43
C ALA A 133 -2.25 0.73 19.95
N ALA A 134 -2.39 1.67 19.02
CA ALA A 134 -2.94 3.00 19.27
C ALA A 134 -4.30 2.88 19.98
N THR A 135 -4.50 3.63 21.07
CA THR A 135 -5.80 3.75 21.74
C THR A 135 -6.86 4.35 20.80
N LYS A 136 -8.15 4.14 21.07
CA LYS A 136 -9.27 4.63 20.23
C LYS A 136 -9.19 6.12 19.82
N GLY A 137 -8.53 6.96 20.62
CA GLY A 137 -8.26 8.37 20.27
C GLY A 137 -7.13 8.55 19.24
N ALA A 138 -6.08 7.73 19.33
CA ALA A 138 -5.00 7.68 18.35
C ALA A 138 -5.39 6.97 17.05
N GLU A 139 -6.46 6.16 17.04
CA GLU A 139 -7.09 5.65 15.80
C GLU A 139 -7.77 6.76 14.99
N ILE A 140 -8.32 7.79 15.65
CA ILE A 140 -8.95 8.96 15.00
C ILE A 140 -7.89 9.97 14.57
N ALA A 141 -6.86 10.20 15.39
CA ALA A 141 -5.71 11.04 15.00
C ALA A 141 -4.90 10.43 13.84
N ASN A 142 -4.76 9.10 13.80
CA ASN A 142 -4.23 8.39 12.63
C ASN A 142 -5.18 8.42 11.42
N ALA A 143 -6.48 8.67 11.65
CA ALA A 143 -7.43 8.92 10.58
C ALA A 143 -7.39 10.36 10.04
N GLU A 144 -6.57 11.25 10.61
CA GLU A 144 -6.24 12.58 10.05
C GLU A 144 -4.78 12.64 9.54
N SER A 145 -3.93 11.65 9.86
CA SER A 145 -2.53 11.59 9.43
C SER A 145 -2.31 11.12 7.99
N TRP A 146 -3.37 11.01 7.18
CA TRP A 146 -3.37 10.54 5.78
C TRP A 146 -2.51 11.37 4.80
N HIS A 147 -1.80 12.39 5.29
CA HIS A 147 -0.88 13.22 4.52
C HIS A 147 0.56 13.27 5.02
N ARG A 148 1.02 12.39 5.91
CA ARG A 148 2.43 12.38 6.34
C ARG A 148 3.15 11.06 6.02
N GLY A 149 4.42 11.21 5.66
CA GLY A 149 5.17 10.32 4.80
C GLY A 149 5.49 8.94 5.38
N VAL A 150 5.77 8.04 4.44
CA VAL A 150 6.62 6.83 4.57
C VAL A 150 6.37 6.00 5.84
N SER A 151 5.24 5.30 5.87
CA SER A 151 5.06 4.10 6.70
C SER A 151 4.62 2.95 5.78
N SER A 152 5.27 1.79 5.91
CA SER A 152 5.42 0.66 4.97
C SER A 152 4.26 0.24 4.02
N GLY A 153 3.00 0.59 4.29
CA GLY A 153 1.90 0.46 3.32
C GLY A 153 1.91 1.52 2.22
N ASN A 154 2.49 2.69 2.49
CA ASN A 154 2.64 3.80 1.56
C ASN A 154 3.75 3.54 0.53
N ASP A 155 4.81 2.80 0.91
CA ASP A 155 5.97 2.54 0.04
C ASP A 155 5.60 1.67 -1.15
N LEU A 156 4.76 0.66 -0.94
CA LEU A 156 4.30 -0.20 -2.02
C LEU A 156 3.33 0.52 -2.95
N ARG A 157 2.43 1.33 -2.38
CA ARG A 157 1.53 2.17 -3.17
C ARG A 157 2.32 3.18 -4.01
N ALA A 158 3.29 3.87 -3.40
CA ALA A 158 4.19 4.80 -4.10
C ALA A 158 4.98 4.07 -5.20
N ALA A 159 5.45 2.86 -4.92
CA ALA A 159 6.23 2.11 -5.88
C ALA A 159 5.41 1.72 -7.13
N VAL A 160 4.19 1.27 -6.91
CA VAL A 160 3.26 0.93 -8.00
C VAL A 160 2.81 2.17 -8.76
N LEU A 161 2.62 3.29 -8.07
CA LEU A 161 2.35 4.58 -8.70
C LEU A 161 3.50 5.00 -9.62
N GLY A 162 4.76 4.87 -9.19
CA GLY A 162 5.92 5.22 -10.03
C GLY A 162 6.08 4.33 -11.26
N ALA A 163 5.94 3.01 -11.11
CA ALA A 163 5.95 2.11 -12.26
C ALA A 163 4.78 2.36 -13.22
N ASN A 164 3.60 2.66 -12.69
CA ASN A 164 2.45 2.99 -13.51
C ASN A 164 2.61 4.34 -14.23
N ASP A 165 3.17 5.34 -13.55
CA ASP A 165 3.40 6.66 -14.14
C ASP A 165 4.40 6.59 -15.28
N GLY A 166 5.51 5.86 -15.10
CA GLY A 166 6.47 5.60 -16.17
C GLY A 166 5.87 4.87 -17.36
N LEU A 167 5.07 3.83 -17.10
CA LEU A 167 4.37 3.08 -18.15
C LEU A 167 3.41 3.97 -18.95
N VAL A 168 2.50 4.66 -18.26
CA VAL A 168 1.44 5.45 -18.92
C VAL A 168 2.01 6.68 -19.61
N SER A 169 2.90 7.43 -18.96
CA SER A 169 3.50 8.64 -19.54
C SER A 169 4.28 8.34 -20.81
N ASN A 170 5.16 7.33 -20.78
CA ASN A 170 5.96 6.98 -21.95
C ASN A 170 5.12 6.32 -23.05
N PHE A 171 4.11 5.52 -22.68
CA PHE A 171 3.15 4.99 -23.65
C PHE A 171 2.39 6.12 -24.37
N CYS A 172 1.86 7.09 -23.62
CA CYS A 172 1.16 8.23 -24.19
C CYS A 172 2.06 9.09 -25.09
N LEU A 173 3.32 9.32 -24.69
CA LEU A 173 4.31 10.05 -25.47
C LEU A 173 4.60 9.35 -26.81
N ILE A 174 4.87 8.04 -26.76
CA ILE A 174 5.11 7.21 -27.95
C ILE A 174 3.90 7.24 -28.88
N MET A 175 2.69 7.10 -28.34
CA MET A 175 1.46 7.12 -29.13
C MET A 175 1.20 8.50 -29.76
N GLY A 176 1.55 9.59 -29.08
CA GLY A 176 1.51 10.94 -29.67
C GLY A 176 2.44 11.09 -30.87
N VAL A 177 3.70 10.70 -30.72
CA VAL A 177 4.68 10.79 -31.84
C VAL A 177 4.33 9.84 -32.98
N ALA A 178 3.82 8.65 -32.67
CA ALA A 178 3.32 7.69 -33.66
C ALA A 178 2.09 8.25 -34.41
N GLY A 179 1.19 8.95 -33.71
CA GLY A 179 0.02 9.62 -34.30
C GLY A 179 0.39 10.69 -35.31
N ALA A 180 1.52 11.38 -35.09
CA ALA A 180 2.05 12.38 -36.02
C ALA A 180 2.68 11.80 -37.31
N GLY A 181 2.74 10.47 -37.48
CA GLY A 181 3.30 9.84 -38.68
C GLY A 181 4.83 9.78 -38.71
N THR A 182 5.47 9.89 -37.55
CA THR A 182 6.93 9.96 -37.41
C THR A 182 7.62 8.62 -37.71
N GLN A 183 8.86 8.67 -38.24
CA GLN A 183 9.67 7.48 -38.49
C GLN A 183 10.06 6.74 -37.19
N ASN A 184 10.23 5.42 -37.30
CA ASN A 184 10.60 4.53 -36.20
C ASN A 184 11.79 4.99 -35.35
N LYS A 185 12.85 5.49 -35.97
CA LYS A 185 14.05 5.96 -35.25
C LYS A 185 13.75 7.14 -34.34
N ALA A 186 12.90 8.05 -34.79
CA ALA A 186 12.49 9.20 -33.99
C ALA A 186 11.53 8.77 -32.87
N ILE A 187 10.63 7.81 -33.10
CA ILE A 187 9.82 7.22 -32.02
C ILE A 187 10.70 6.58 -30.93
N LEU A 188 11.70 5.78 -31.32
CA LEU A 188 12.61 5.15 -30.37
C LEU A 188 13.45 6.18 -29.60
N LEU A 189 13.96 7.20 -30.29
CA LEU A 189 14.68 8.29 -29.63
C LEU A 189 13.79 9.02 -28.62
N THR A 190 12.55 9.32 -28.99
CA THR A 190 11.58 9.93 -28.08
C THR A 190 11.26 9.01 -26.90
N ALA A 191 11.09 7.71 -27.12
CA ALA A 191 10.83 6.74 -26.06
C ALA A 191 11.97 6.68 -25.03
N LEU A 192 13.22 6.67 -25.50
CA LEU A 192 14.41 6.66 -24.64
C LEU A 192 14.58 8.00 -23.90
N ALA A 193 14.36 9.11 -24.59
CA ALA A 193 14.37 10.43 -23.97
C ALA A 193 13.27 10.56 -22.91
N GLY A 194 12.07 10.03 -23.17
CA GLY A 194 10.95 9.99 -22.23
C GLY A 194 11.26 9.17 -20.97
N ILE A 195 11.90 8.01 -21.11
CA ILE A 195 12.37 7.21 -19.98
C ILE A 195 13.32 8.02 -19.10
N ILE A 196 14.38 8.60 -19.69
CA ILE A 196 15.42 9.29 -18.93
C ILE A 196 14.87 10.58 -18.30
N ALA A 197 14.21 11.41 -19.09
CA ALA A 197 13.67 12.69 -18.63
C ALA A 197 12.60 12.48 -17.56
N GLY A 198 11.68 11.53 -17.77
CA GLY A 198 10.64 11.20 -16.81
C GLY A 198 11.20 10.61 -15.52
N ALA A 199 12.14 9.66 -15.60
CA ALA A 199 12.75 9.06 -14.42
C ALA A 199 13.55 10.09 -13.60
N CYS A 200 14.32 10.97 -14.25
CA CYS A 200 15.02 12.07 -13.59
C CYS A 200 14.03 13.04 -12.92
N SER A 201 12.96 13.42 -13.62
CA SER A 201 11.93 14.31 -13.08
C SER A 201 11.26 13.70 -11.86
N MET A 202 10.93 12.41 -11.89
CA MET A 202 10.31 11.72 -10.77
C MET A 202 11.28 11.58 -9.59
N ALA A 203 12.55 11.27 -9.84
CA ALA A 203 13.59 11.20 -8.82
C ALA A 203 13.80 12.54 -8.11
N LEU A 204 13.88 13.63 -8.87
CA LEU A 204 14.01 14.99 -8.33
C LEU A 204 12.77 15.39 -7.53
N GLY A 205 11.57 15.09 -8.04
CA GLY A 205 10.32 15.37 -7.33
C GLY A 205 10.22 14.63 -6.00
N GLU A 206 10.58 13.35 -5.97
CA GLU A 206 10.61 12.55 -4.74
C GLU A 206 11.66 13.08 -3.75
N TRP A 207 12.87 13.36 -4.23
CA TRP A 207 13.94 13.92 -3.40
C TRP A 207 13.52 15.23 -2.74
N LEU A 208 12.93 16.15 -3.51
CA LEU A 208 12.49 17.45 -3.03
C LEU A 208 11.33 17.30 -2.04
N SER A 209 10.37 16.41 -2.33
CA SER A 209 9.25 16.11 -1.43
C SER A 209 9.74 15.64 -0.06
N VAL A 210 10.62 14.63 -0.03
CA VAL A 210 11.16 14.08 1.22
C VAL A 210 12.04 15.10 1.95
N THR A 211 12.85 15.86 1.22
CA THR A 211 13.72 16.89 1.80
C THR A 211 12.90 17.99 2.46
N ASN A 212 11.90 18.53 1.76
CA ASN A 212 11.02 19.57 2.30
C ASN A 212 10.23 19.08 3.52
N ALA A 213 9.71 17.85 3.49
CA ALA A 213 9.01 17.27 4.64
C ALA A 213 9.94 17.16 5.86
N ARG A 214 11.20 16.76 5.65
CA ARG A 214 12.22 16.64 6.70
C ARG A 214 12.66 18.00 7.22
N GLU A 215 12.84 18.99 6.36
CA GLU A 215 13.19 20.35 6.76
C GLU A 215 12.08 20.98 7.59
N LEU A 216 10.83 20.88 7.13
CA LEU A 216 9.66 21.34 7.88
C LEU A 216 9.58 20.68 9.26
N ALA A 217 9.74 19.36 9.32
CA ALA A 217 9.70 18.63 10.58
C ALA A 217 10.83 19.07 11.54
N LYS A 218 12.04 19.28 11.03
CA LYS A 218 13.16 19.80 11.84
C LYS A 218 12.90 21.21 12.35
N THR A 219 12.39 22.10 11.52
CA THR A 219 12.07 23.46 11.94
C THR A 219 11.01 23.46 13.02
N GLN A 220 9.99 22.60 12.90
CA GLN A 220 8.96 22.50 13.93
C GLN A 220 9.52 21.95 15.25
N ILE A 221 10.39 20.94 15.21
CA ILE A 221 11.06 20.41 16.41
C ILE A 221 11.99 21.45 17.04
N GLN A 222 12.67 22.26 16.24
CA GLN A 222 13.51 23.35 16.75
C GLN A 222 12.66 24.41 17.45
N LYS A 223 11.51 24.78 16.85
CA LYS A 223 10.57 25.72 17.46
C LYS A 223 10.04 25.18 18.79
N GLU A 224 9.68 23.90 18.83
CA GLU A 224 9.25 23.20 20.04
C GLU A 224 10.31 23.22 21.14
N ALA A 225 11.58 22.98 20.77
CA ALA A 225 12.69 23.06 21.70
C ALA A 225 12.88 24.48 22.25
N ASP A 226 12.75 25.51 21.41
CA ASP A 226 12.83 26.90 21.82
C ASP A 226 11.66 27.27 22.77
N GLU A 227 10.44 26.83 22.47
CA GLU A 227 9.25 27.05 23.30
C GLU A 227 9.36 26.32 24.65
N LEU A 228 9.87 25.10 24.67
CA LEU A 228 10.17 24.36 25.90
C LEU A 228 11.25 25.06 26.77
N GLU A 229 12.19 25.78 26.16
CA GLU A 229 13.20 26.56 26.88
C GLU A 229 12.66 27.86 27.47
N HIS A 230 11.82 28.58 26.71
CA HIS A 230 11.39 29.93 27.06
C HIS A 230 10.03 29.98 27.78
N THR A 231 9.15 29.01 27.52
CA THR A 231 7.77 28.95 28.03
C THR A 231 7.38 27.56 28.57
N PRO A 232 8.16 26.95 29.49
CA PRO A 232 7.92 25.58 29.96
C PRO A 232 6.56 25.39 30.65
N GLU A 233 6.01 26.42 31.29
CA GLU A 233 4.69 26.35 31.92
C GLU A 233 3.55 26.24 30.88
N ALA A 234 3.74 26.83 29.69
CA ALA A 234 2.80 26.70 28.58
C ALA A 234 2.86 25.28 27.99
N GLU A 235 4.06 24.75 27.73
CA GLU A 235 4.23 23.38 27.22
C GLU A 235 3.70 22.30 28.18
N GLU A 236 3.87 22.49 29.49
CA GLU A 236 3.25 21.60 30.48
C GLU A 236 1.71 21.69 30.41
N HIS A 237 1.15 22.88 30.16
CA HIS A 237 -0.29 23.03 29.96
C HIS A 237 -0.78 22.30 28.70
N GLU A 238 -0.03 22.41 27.60
CA GLU A 238 -0.32 21.75 26.32
C GLU A 238 -0.34 20.21 26.49
N LEU A 239 0.70 19.63 27.09
CA LEU A 239 0.75 18.19 27.39
C LEU A 239 -0.43 17.72 28.25
N ARG A 240 -0.82 18.51 29.27
CA ARG A 240 -2.00 18.18 30.09
C ARG A 240 -3.28 18.10 29.26
N LEU A 241 -3.48 19.05 28.35
CA LEU A 241 -4.64 19.06 27.47
C LEU A 241 -4.63 17.86 26.53
N ILE A 242 -3.47 17.52 25.94
CA ILE A 242 -3.32 16.36 25.07
C ILE A 242 -3.66 15.06 25.83
N TYR A 243 -3.11 14.85 27.02
CA TYR A 243 -3.39 13.65 27.80
C TYR A 243 -4.85 13.55 28.28
N ARG A 244 -5.49 14.68 28.60
CA ARG A 244 -6.94 14.72 28.87
C ARG A 244 -7.76 14.34 27.66
N ALA A 245 -7.42 14.85 26.47
CA ALA A 245 -8.08 14.47 25.22
C ALA A 245 -7.92 12.97 24.91
N LYS A 246 -6.82 12.36 25.36
CA LYS A 246 -6.59 10.91 25.28
C LYS A 246 -7.37 10.09 26.32
N GLY A 247 -8.04 10.74 27.27
CA GLY A 247 -8.93 10.10 28.25
C GLY A 247 -8.37 9.99 29.66
N LEU A 248 -7.22 10.60 29.97
CA LEU A 248 -6.75 10.71 31.35
C LEU A 248 -7.62 11.72 32.11
N ASP A 249 -7.87 11.45 33.39
CA ASP A 249 -8.53 12.44 34.25
C ASP A 249 -7.63 13.67 34.49
N SER A 250 -8.23 14.72 35.03
CA SER A 250 -7.56 16.01 35.21
C SER A 250 -6.32 15.94 36.11
N GLU A 251 -6.37 15.15 37.19
CA GLU A 251 -5.27 15.04 38.15
C GLU A 251 -4.16 14.15 37.58
N GLU A 252 -4.53 13.03 36.96
CA GLU A 252 -3.58 12.10 36.36
C GLU A 252 -2.85 12.72 35.16
N ALA A 253 -3.54 13.44 34.27
CA ALA A 253 -2.91 14.17 33.18
C ALA A 253 -1.92 15.23 33.69
N SER A 254 -2.24 15.92 34.79
CA SER A 254 -1.33 16.90 35.42
C SER A 254 -0.11 16.23 36.03
N ARG A 255 -0.29 15.08 36.69
CA ARG A 255 0.81 14.29 37.25
C ARG A 255 1.75 13.76 36.17
N VAL A 256 1.20 13.25 35.07
CA VAL A 256 1.99 12.71 33.95
C VAL A 256 2.76 13.81 33.24
N ALA A 257 2.12 14.92 32.88
CA ALA A 257 2.76 16.05 32.23
C ALA A 257 3.91 16.61 33.09
N SER A 258 3.66 16.93 34.36
CA SER A 258 4.70 17.42 35.28
C SER A 258 5.86 16.43 35.47
N GLN A 259 5.60 15.12 35.42
CA GLN A 259 6.65 14.10 35.53
C GLN A 259 7.53 14.04 34.26
N ILE A 260 6.92 14.17 33.08
CA ILE A 260 7.63 14.22 31.79
C ILE A 260 8.47 15.49 31.69
N MET A 261 7.91 16.64 32.07
CA MET A 261 8.54 17.96 32.03
C MET A 261 9.80 18.10 32.92
N ARG A 262 10.06 17.14 33.82
CA ARG A 262 11.30 17.12 34.63
C ARG A 262 12.56 16.89 33.81
N ASP A 263 12.42 16.25 32.66
CA ASP A 263 13.52 15.90 31.77
C ASP A 263 13.23 16.53 30.40
N LYS A 264 13.99 17.56 30.04
CA LYS A 264 13.75 18.33 28.82
C LYS A 264 13.82 17.47 27.56
N ASP A 265 14.70 16.48 27.52
CA ASP A 265 14.83 15.61 26.34
C ASP A 265 13.59 14.72 26.19
N LYS A 266 13.05 14.23 27.31
CA LYS A 266 11.80 13.44 27.31
C LYS A 266 10.57 14.31 27.06
N ALA A 267 10.57 15.54 27.55
CA ALA A 267 9.52 16.51 27.28
C ALA A 267 9.46 16.87 25.80
N LEU A 268 10.61 17.17 25.18
CA LEU A 268 10.70 17.44 23.76
C LEU A 268 10.29 16.22 22.91
N ASP A 269 10.73 15.00 23.26
CA ASP A 269 10.28 13.78 22.56
C ASP A 269 8.76 13.58 22.71
N ALA A 270 8.21 13.80 23.91
CA ALA A 270 6.77 13.71 24.15
C ALA A 270 5.99 14.77 23.35
N LEU A 271 6.36 16.05 23.40
CA LEU A 271 5.72 17.12 22.64
C LEU A 271 5.83 16.87 21.12
N THR A 272 7.01 16.47 20.65
CA THR A 272 7.20 16.14 19.22
C THR A 272 6.28 15.00 18.75
N ARG A 273 6.10 13.97 19.57
CA ARG A 273 5.23 12.83 19.23
C ARG A 273 3.76 13.14 19.41
N GLU A 274 3.41 13.83 20.48
CA GLU A 274 2.03 13.96 20.95
C GLU A 274 1.33 15.20 20.42
N GLU A 275 2.06 16.30 20.23
CA GLU A 275 1.55 17.53 19.65
C GLU A 275 1.80 17.58 18.14
N LEU A 276 3.07 17.42 17.72
CA LEU A 276 3.40 17.55 16.30
C LEU A 276 3.00 16.31 15.48
N GLY A 277 2.80 15.18 16.16
CA GLY A 277 2.56 13.88 15.51
C GLY A 277 3.76 13.41 14.68
N LEU A 278 4.96 13.81 15.07
CA LEU A 278 6.21 13.47 14.40
C LEU A 278 6.95 12.42 15.21
N ASP A 279 7.56 11.44 14.54
CA ASP A 279 8.52 10.56 15.19
C ASP A 279 9.94 11.11 14.94
N PRO A 280 10.68 11.57 15.96
CA PRO A 280 12.05 12.04 15.82
C PRO A 280 12.99 11.03 15.14
N ALA A 281 12.70 9.72 15.27
CA ALA A 281 13.47 8.65 14.67
C ALA A 281 13.10 8.36 13.20
N GLU A 282 11.92 8.80 12.73
CA GLU A 282 11.36 8.49 11.41
C GLU A 282 10.94 9.75 10.64
N LEU A 283 11.82 10.76 10.58
CA LEU A 283 11.59 12.03 9.87
C LEU A 283 11.62 11.92 8.33
N GLY A 284 10.99 10.89 7.74
CA GLY A 284 10.79 10.76 6.30
C GLY A 284 11.82 9.91 5.53
N GLY A 285 12.67 9.14 6.22
CA GLY A 285 13.66 8.28 5.56
C GLY A 285 14.81 9.05 4.87
N ASN A 286 15.53 8.38 3.97
CA ASN A 286 16.66 8.98 3.23
C ASN A 286 16.18 9.52 1.86
N PRO A 287 16.22 10.85 1.60
CA PRO A 287 15.79 11.44 0.34
C PRO A 287 16.45 10.83 -0.91
N TRP A 288 17.74 10.49 -0.82
CA TRP A 288 18.47 9.89 -1.93
C TRP A 288 18.01 8.46 -2.24
N SER A 289 17.66 7.70 -1.21
CA SER A 289 17.10 6.36 -1.38
C SER A 289 15.73 6.43 -2.05
N ALA A 290 14.85 7.33 -1.58
CA ALA A 290 13.53 7.52 -2.17
C ALA A 290 13.63 7.93 -3.64
N ALA A 291 14.50 8.89 -3.96
CA ALA A 291 14.76 9.33 -5.32
C ALA A 291 15.24 8.20 -6.24
N GLY A 292 16.20 7.40 -5.78
CA GLY A 292 16.74 6.26 -6.54
C GLY A 292 15.70 5.17 -6.79
N VAL A 293 14.84 4.88 -5.81
CA VAL A 293 13.74 3.92 -5.97
C VAL A 293 12.71 4.44 -6.98
N SER A 294 12.29 5.70 -6.85
CA SER A 294 11.36 6.33 -7.79
C SER A 294 11.91 6.37 -9.22
N PHE A 295 13.19 6.70 -9.40
CA PHE A 295 13.88 6.64 -10.69
C PHE A 295 13.75 5.25 -11.33
N CYS A 296 14.14 4.21 -10.58
CA CYS A 296 14.17 2.84 -11.08
C CYS A 296 12.77 2.33 -11.43
N LEU A 297 11.78 2.61 -10.58
CA LEU A 297 10.42 2.15 -10.79
C LEU A 297 9.77 2.82 -12.01
N PHE A 298 9.94 4.13 -12.15
CA PHE A 298 9.53 4.86 -13.34
C PHE A 298 10.18 4.26 -14.60
N ALA A 299 11.50 4.09 -14.59
CA ALA A 299 12.24 3.57 -15.73
C ALA A 299 11.77 2.15 -16.11
N VAL A 300 11.59 1.26 -15.13
CA VAL A 300 11.06 -0.10 -15.35
C VAL A 300 9.68 -0.07 -16.00
N GLY A 301 8.77 0.79 -15.53
CA GLY A 301 7.46 0.96 -16.14
C GLY A 301 7.53 1.48 -17.58
N ALA A 302 8.37 2.49 -17.81
CA ALA A 302 8.51 3.18 -19.10
C ALA A 302 9.19 2.34 -20.19
N VAL A 303 9.92 1.27 -19.83
CA VAL A 303 10.58 0.37 -20.79
C VAL A 303 9.59 -0.46 -21.60
N PHE A 304 8.47 -0.91 -21.02
CA PHE A 304 7.49 -1.77 -21.69
C PHE A 304 6.95 -1.21 -23.02
N PRO A 305 6.49 0.06 -23.09
CA PRO A 305 6.01 0.62 -24.35
C PRO A 305 7.15 0.91 -25.35
N ALA A 306 8.38 1.14 -24.87
CA ALA A 306 9.54 1.40 -25.72
C ALA A 306 10.12 0.13 -26.38
N MET A 307 10.05 -0.99 -25.66
CA MET A 307 10.64 -2.29 -26.02
C MET A 307 10.45 -2.70 -27.49
N PRO A 308 9.22 -2.66 -28.06
CA PRO A 308 8.97 -3.17 -29.40
C PRO A 308 9.75 -2.45 -30.51
N PHE A 309 10.07 -1.17 -30.30
CA PHE A 309 10.78 -0.37 -31.29
C PHE A 309 12.27 -0.74 -31.41
N LEU A 310 12.78 -1.61 -30.54
CA LEU A 310 14.15 -2.15 -30.63
C LEU A 310 14.30 -3.22 -31.72
N TRP A 311 13.24 -3.97 -32.02
CA TRP A 311 13.28 -5.10 -32.96
C TRP A 311 12.19 -5.08 -34.04
N SER A 312 11.21 -4.19 -33.93
CA SER A 312 10.06 -4.10 -34.83
C SER A 312 9.95 -2.72 -35.47
N SER A 313 9.20 -2.62 -36.58
CA SER A 313 8.96 -1.33 -37.24
C SER A 313 7.57 -1.14 -37.85
N GLY A 314 7.25 0.13 -38.11
CA GLY A 314 5.98 0.56 -38.69
C GLY A 314 4.79 0.23 -37.80
N GLN A 315 3.66 -0.08 -38.45
CA GLN A 315 2.40 -0.40 -37.76
C GLN A 315 2.52 -1.62 -36.83
N PHE A 316 3.38 -2.57 -37.18
CA PHE A 316 3.58 -3.77 -36.36
C PHE A 316 4.23 -3.44 -35.01
N ALA A 317 5.19 -2.50 -34.97
CA ALA A 317 5.78 -2.02 -33.71
C ALA A 317 4.75 -1.31 -32.82
N ILE A 318 3.85 -0.52 -33.41
CA ILE A 318 2.78 0.18 -32.68
C ILE A 318 1.82 -0.83 -32.05
N VAL A 319 1.39 -1.85 -32.79
CA VAL A 319 0.52 -2.91 -32.27
C VAL A 319 1.18 -3.66 -31.11
N GLN A 320 2.48 -3.97 -31.24
CA GLN A 320 3.24 -4.60 -30.15
C GLN A 320 3.39 -3.66 -28.93
N CYS A 321 3.59 -2.35 -29.14
CA CYS A 321 3.64 -1.35 -28.09
C CYS A 321 2.33 -1.31 -27.29
N ILE A 322 1.19 -1.27 -27.99
CA ILE A 322 -0.14 -1.34 -27.35
C ILE A 322 -0.28 -2.66 -26.60
N GLY A 323 0.08 -3.80 -27.22
CA GLY A 323 -0.01 -5.12 -26.60
C GLY A 323 0.79 -5.24 -25.31
N LEU A 324 2.08 -4.87 -25.33
CA LEU A 324 2.93 -4.91 -24.14
C LEU A 324 2.46 -3.93 -23.07
N SER A 325 2.00 -2.73 -23.46
CA SER A 325 1.48 -1.75 -22.52
C SER A 325 0.19 -2.24 -21.84
N VAL A 326 -0.72 -2.85 -22.58
CA VAL A 326 -1.94 -3.47 -22.03
C VAL A 326 -1.61 -4.58 -21.06
N LEU A 327 -0.64 -5.45 -21.39
CA LEU A 327 -0.19 -6.51 -20.48
C LEU A 327 0.43 -5.94 -19.20
N ALA A 328 1.26 -4.91 -19.31
CA ALA A 328 1.86 -4.23 -18.16
C ALA A 328 0.80 -3.52 -17.30
N LEU A 329 -0.16 -2.81 -17.91
CA LEU A 329 -1.29 -2.17 -17.19
C LEU A 329 -2.17 -3.21 -16.49
N ALA A 330 -2.42 -4.35 -17.15
CA ALA A 330 -3.15 -5.46 -16.55
C ALA A 330 -2.39 -6.01 -15.34
N ALA A 331 -1.08 -6.23 -15.46
CA ALA A 331 -0.24 -6.73 -14.37
C ALA A 331 -0.22 -5.75 -13.18
N ILE A 332 -0.05 -4.45 -13.42
CA ILE A 332 -0.14 -3.40 -12.40
C ILE A 332 -1.54 -3.38 -11.77
N GLY A 333 -2.61 -3.49 -12.55
CA GLY A 333 -3.98 -3.54 -12.05
C GLY A 333 -4.26 -4.77 -11.18
N VAL A 334 -3.77 -5.95 -11.57
CA VAL A 334 -3.84 -7.16 -10.74
C VAL A 334 -3.02 -6.98 -9.46
N PHE A 335 -1.82 -6.42 -9.56
CA PHE A 335 -0.95 -6.20 -8.42
C PHE A 335 -1.56 -5.22 -7.40
N THR A 336 -2.07 -4.08 -7.86
CA THR A 336 -2.80 -3.13 -6.98
C THR A 336 -4.03 -3.74 -6.33
N SER A 337 -4.71 -4.68 -7.00
CA SER A 337 -5.89 -5.36 -6.46
C SER A 337 -5.60 -6.19 -5.21
N LEU A 338 -4.35 -6.62 -5.03
CA LEU A 338 -3.92 -7.36 -3.84
C LEU A 338 -4.07 -6.52 -2.56
N PHE A 339 -3.96 -5.19 -2.70
CA PHE A 339 -3.82 -4.26 -1.58
C PHE A 339 -5.07 -3.39 -1.35
N ASN A 340 -6.00 -3.32 -2.31
CA ASN A 340 -7.14 -2.40 -2.25
C ASN A 340 -8.51 -3.10 -2.08
N GLY A 341 -8.53 -4.41 -1.83
CA GLY A 341 -9.75 -5.19 -1.60
C GLY A 341 -10.68 -5.35 -2.80
N ARG A 342 -10.32 -4.85 -3.99
CA ARG A 342 -11.13 -4.99 -5.22
C ARG A 342 -10.77 -6.26 -5.99
N SER A 343 -11.67 -6.71 -6.87
CA SER A 343 -11.39 -7.89 -7.71
C SER A 343 -10.27 -7.58 -8.72
N ALA A 344 -9.39 -8.55 -8.94
CA ALA A 344 -8.26 -8.42 -9.86
C ALA A 344 -8.69 -8.05 -11.29
N GLY A 345 -9.78 -8.64 -11.77
CA GLY A 345 -10.34 -8.33 -13.09
C GLY A 345 -10.81 -6.87 -13.20
N PHE A 346 -11.50 -6.36 -12.18
CA PHE A 346 -11.96 -4.97 -12.19
C PHE A 346 -10.78 -3.99 -12.19
N SER A 347 -9.78 -4.21 -11.33
CA SER A 347 -8.61 -3.33 -11.25
C SER A 347 -7.77 -3.37 -12.54
N ALA A 348 -7.59 -4.54 -13.15
CA ALA A 348 -6.92 -4.69 -14.44
C ALA A 348 -7.66 -3.96 -15.57
N VAL A 349 -8.96 -4.22 -15.73
CA VAL A 349 -9.78 -3.58 -16.77
C VAL A 349 -9.79 -2.07 -16.61
N ARG A 350 -9.95 -1.56 -15.38
CA ARG A 350 -9.90 -0.13 -15.10
C ARG A 350 -8.57 0.48 -15.56
N GLN A 351 -7.45 -0.16 -15.24
CA GLN A 351 -6.12 0.35 -15.59
C GLN A 351 -5.90 0.37 -17.10
N ILE A 352 -6.31 -0.71 -17.79
CA ILE A 352 -6.24 -0.81 -19.25
C ILE A 352 -7.09 0.27 -19.92
N VAL A 353 -8.35 0.44 -19.48
CA VAL A 353 -9.28 1.40 -20.09
C VAL A 353 -8.75 2.83 -19.94
N ILE A 354 -8.27 3.21 -18.75
CA ILE A 354 -7.73 4.56 -18.52
C ILE A 354 -6.45 4.77 -19.35
N GLY A 355 -5.53 3.80 -19.36
CA GLY A 355 -4.28 3.90 -20.12
C GLY A 355 -4.51 3.96 -21.63
N LEU A 356 -5.42 3.15 -22.17
CA LEU A 356 -5.79 3.18 -23.58
C LEU A 356 -6.53 4.46 -23.96
N ALA A 357 -7.39 4.99 -23.09
CA ALA A 357 -8.08 6.26 -23.33
C ALA A 357 -7.07 7.43 -23.41
N ALA A 358 -6.11 7.49 -22.49
CA ALA A 358 -5.05 8.49 -22.50
C ALA A 358 -4.17 8.38 -23.77
N ALA A 359 -3.77 7.16 -24.14
CA ALA A 359 -2.98 6.91 -25.34
C ALA A 359 -3.75 7.22 -26.64
N ALA A 360 -5.04 6.90 -26.70
CA ALA A 360 -5.90 7.25 -27.83
C ALA A 360 -6.04 8.77 -27.97
N PHE A 361 -6.17 9.48 -26.85
CA PHE A 361 -6.19 10.93 -26.82
C PHE A 361 -4.87 11.52 -27.35
N THR A 362 -3.72 11.08 -26.85
CA THR A 362 -2.42 11.61 -27.33
C THR A 362 -2.14 11.23 -28.78
N PHE A 363 -2.50 10.03 -29.22
CA PHE A 363 -2.43 9.65 -30.63
C PHE A 363 -3.29 10.56 -31.52
N GLY A 364 -4.51 10.87 -31.09
CA GLY A 364 -5.41 11.80 -31.78
C GLY A 364 -4.82 13.21 -31.88
N VAL A 365 -4.30 13.74 -30.78
CA VAL A 365 -3.59 15.04 -30.75
C VAL A 365 -2.37 15.02 -31.68
N GLY A 366 -1.56 13.96 -31.62
CA GLY A 366 -0.42 13.75 -32.50
C GLY A 366 -0.81 13.77 -33.98
N ARG A 367 -1.92 13.11 -34.33
CA ARG A 367 -2.46 13.10 -35.69
C ARG A 367 -2.89 14.50 -36.15
N LEU A 368 -3.55 15.28 -35.29
CA LEU A 368 -3.95 16.65 -35.61
C LEU A 368 -2.75 17.58 -35.83
N LEU A 369 -1.74 17.48 -34.97
CA LEU A 369 -0.51 18.26 -35.07
C LEU A 369 0.34 17.83 -36.27
N GLY A 370 0.48 16.54 -36.53
CA GLY A 370 1.24 16.02 -37.67
C GLY A 370 0.68 16.46 -39.02
N VAL A 371 -0.66 16.58 -39.14
CA VAL A 371 -1.32 17.14 -40.33
C VAL A 371 -1.04 18.64 -40.52
N SER A 372 -0.72 19.37 -39.44
CA SER A 372 -0.46 20.82 -39.50
C SER A 372 1.02 21.16 -39.75
N VAL A 373 1.94 20.21 -39.53
CA VAL A 373 3.40 20.40 -39.63
C VAL A 373 3.99 19.74 -40.90
N SER A 374 3.20 18.93 -41.61
CA SER A 374 3.62 18.25 -42.86
C SER A 374 3.41 19.08 -44.12
#